data_AF-A0A8H9H342-F1
#
_entry.id   AF-A0A8H9H342-F1
#
_cell.length_a   1.000
_cell.length_b   1.000
_cell.length_c   1.000
_cell.angle_alpha   90.00
_cell.angle_beta   90.00
_cell.angle_gamma   90.00
#
_symmetry.space_group_name_H-M   'P 1'
#
loop_
_entity.id
_entity.type
_entity.pdbx_description
1 polymer ?
#
loop_
_entity_poly.entity_id
_entity_poly.type
_entity_poly.pdbx_seq_one_letter_code
_entity_poly.pdbx_strand_id
1 'polypeptide(L)'
;MAKDKTSISIAPWILEKARAHAEANGLSVSAVIERGILRELAASHDQSARAAYYGSPAIAAQEADEAALHDDIRAHLKDKQGGAAA
;
A
#
# COMPACT_ATOMS: atom_id res chain seq x y z
N MET A 1 15.24 -9.70 2.72
CA MET A 1 15.21 -10.30 4.08
C MET A 1 14.17 -11.41 4.09
N ALA A 2 14.38 -12.46 4.90
CA ALA A 2 13.35 -13.47 5.11
C ALA A 2 12.16 -12.83 5.87
N LYS A 3 10.94 -13.13 5.45
CA LYS A 3 9.71 -12.69 6.11
C LYS A 3 9.14 -13.83 6.94
N ASP A 4 8.68 -13.52 8.15
CA ASP A 4 7.92 -14.47 8.96
C ASP A 4 6.59 -14.78 8.25
N LYS A 5 6.19 -16.04 8.28
CA LYS A 5 4.95 -16.51 7.64
C LYS A 5 3.86 -16.56 8.69
N THR A 6 2.74 -15.92 8.40
CA THR A 6 1.52 -16.01 9.21
C THR A 6 0.32 -16.31 8.32
N SER A 7 -0.61 -17.13 8.83
CA SER A 7 -1.87 -17.44 8.16
C SER A 7 -2.95 -16.51 8.69
N ILE A 8 -3.70 -15.87 7.79
CA ILE A 8 -4.77 -14.93 8.13
C ILE A 8 -6.07 -15.31 7.44
N SER A 9 -7.19 -15.15 8.15
CA SER A 9 -8.53 -15.30 7.60
C SER A 9 -9.03 -13.96 7.06
N ILE A 10 -9.45 -13.92 5.79
CA ILE A 10 -9.95 -12.72 5.11
C ILE A 10 -11.30 -13.05 4.45
N ALA A 11 -12.25 -12.12 4.53
CA ALA A 11 -13.54 -12.28 3.85
C ALA A 11 -13.34 -12.43 2.32
N PRO A 12 -14.03 -13.37 1.64
CA PRO A 12 -13.76 -13.68 0.23
C PRO A 12 -13.81 -12.46 -0.71
N TRP A 13 -14.78 -11.58 -0.52
CA TRP A 13 -14.94 -10.37 -1.35
C TRP A 13 -13.77 -9.38 -1.18
N ILE A 14 -13.18 -9.29 0.03
CA ILE A 14 -12.01 -8.44 0.28
C ILE A 14 -10.80 -9.01 -0.46
N LEU A 15 -10.59 -10.32 -0.38
CA LEU A 15 -9.50 -10.99 -1.07
C LEU A 15 -9.61 -10.83 -2.58
N GLU A 16 -10.81 -10.91 -3.14
CA GLU A 16 -11.08 -10.66 -4.56
C GLU A 16 -10.66 -9.23 -4.96
N LYS A 17 -11.11 -8.21 -4.21
CA LYS A 17 -10.73 -6.82 -4.49
C LYS A 17 -9.23 -6.56 -4.32
N ALA A 18 -8.61 -7.16 -3.31
CA ALA A 18 -7.17 -7.05 -3.08
C ALA A 18 -6.36 -7.68 -4.23
N ARG A 19 -6.81 -8.82 -4.78
CA ARG A 19 -6.20 -9.45 -5.96
C ARG A 19 -6.31 -8.57 -7.19
N ALA A 20 -7.51 -8.07 -7.49
CA ALA A 20 -7.73 -7.19 -8.63
C ALA A 20 -6.89 -5.89 -8.53
N HIS A 21 -6.80 -5.31 -7.33
CA HIS A 21 -5.95 -4.15 -7.09
C HIS A 21 -4.46 -4.49 -7.26
N ALA A 22 -4.00 -5.60 -6.69
CA ALA A 22 -2.62 -6.04 -6.81
C ALA A 22 -2.22 -6.24 -8.28
N GLU A 23 -3.06 -6.94 -9.06
CA GLU A 23 -2.84 -7.18 -10.49
C GLU A 23 -2.77 -5.88 -11.30
N ALA A 24 -3.74 -4.97 -11.10
CA ALA A 24 -3.76 -3.68 -11.81
C ALA A 24 -2.54 -2.79 -11.55
N ASN A 25 -1.85 -3.00 -10.42
CA ASN A 25 -0.70 -2.21 -9.98
C ASN A 25 0.63 -2.99 -10.08
N GLY A 26 0.64 -4.20 -10.62
CA GLY A 26 1.85 -5.05 -10.68
C GLY A 26 2.41 -5.43 -9.30
N LEU A 27 1.56 -5.48 -8.28
CA LEU A 27 1.92 -5.81 -6.89
C LEU A 27 1.53 -7.24 -6.54
N SER A 28 2.09 -7.76 -5.45
CA SER A 28 1.58 -8.98 -4.82
C SER A 28 0.49 -8.66 -3.80
N VAL A 29 -0.44 -9.58 -3.58
CA VAL A 29 -1.47 -9.43 -2.53
C VAL A 29 -0.83 -9.25 -1.15
N SER A 30 0.29 -9.93 -0.87
CA SER A 30 1.04 -9.75 0.37
C SER A 30 1.55 -8.32 0.53
N ALA A 31 2.05 -7.68 -0.53
CA ALA A 31 2.47 -6.28 -0.48
C ALA A 31 1.30 -5.33 -0.20
N VAL A 32 0.13 -5.58 -0.79
CA VAL A 32 -1.10 -4.81 -0.51
C VAL A 32 -1.50 -4.94 0.96
N ILE A 33 -1.45 -6.15 1.52
CA ILE A 33 -1.79 -6.40 2.93
C ILE A 33 -0.77 -5.74 3.87
N GLU A 34 0.53 -5.89 3.61
CA GLU A 34 1.59 -5.28 4.42
C GLU A 34 1.45 -3.75 4.45
N ARG A 35 1.18 -3.12 3.31
CA ARG A 35 0.92 -1.67 3.23
C ARG A 35 -0.33 -1.27 4.02
N GLY A 36 -1.40 -2.06 3.96
CA GLY A 36 -2.62 -1.82 4.74
C GLY A 36 -2.34 -1.85 6.25
N ILE A 37 -1.60 -2.85 6.73
CA ILE A 37 -1.19 -2.95 8.14
C ILE A 37 -0.34 -1.75 8.55
N LEU A 38 0.64 -1.36 7.74
CA LEU A 38 1.48 -0.19 8.01
C LEU A 38 0.68 1.10 8.09
N ARG A 39 -0.30 1.29 7.19
CA ARG A 39 -1.18 2.46 7.22
C ARG A 39 -2.04 2.51 8.48
N GLU A 40 -2.60 1.37 8.89
CA GLU A 40 -3.40 1.29 10.13
C GLU A 40 -2.55 1.59 11.38
N LEU A 41 -1.34 1.01 11.45
CA LEU A 41 -0.39 1.30 12.52
C LEU A 41 0.05 2.78 12.49
N ALA A 42 0.23 3.36 11.31
CA ALA A 42 0.61 4.75 11.19
C ALA A 42 -0.53 5.71 11.56
N ALA A 43 -1.77 5.37 11.27
CA ALA A 43 -2.93 6.17 11.65
C ALA A 43 -3.12 6.23 13.17
N SER A 44 -2.65 5.22 13.91
CA SER A 44 -2.72 5.18 15.38
C SER A 44 -1.57 5.91 16.09
N HIS A 45 -0.59 6.45 15.35
CA HIS A 45 0.61 7.07 15.93
C HIS A 45 0.99 8.38 15.22
N ASP A 46 1.38 9.40 15.99
CA ASP A 46 2.07 10.55 15.40
C ASP A 46 3.46 10.14 14.85
N GLN A 47 4.09 11.01 14.05
CA GLN A 47 5.37 10.70 13.40
C GLN A 47 6.48 10.34 14.41
N SER A 48 6.47 10.94 15.60
CA SER A 48 7.47 10.69 16.64
C SER A 48 7.27 9.31 17.28
N ALA A 49 6.02 8.93 17.53
CA ALA A 49 5.64 7.64 18.07
C ALA A 49 5.87 6.51 17.06
N ARG A 50 5.66 6.76 15.77
CA ARG A 50 6.02 5.81 14.70
C ARG A 50 7.52 5.50 14.68
N ALA A 51 8.36 6.53 14.84
CA ALA A 51 9.81 6.36 14.76
C ALA A 51 10.33 5.53 15.93
N ALA A 52 9.70 5.67 17.10
CA ALA A 52 9.96 4.85 18.27
C ALA A 52 9.43 3.40 18.14
N TYR A 53 8.29 3.18 17.47
CA TYR A 53 7.63 1.88 17.41
C TYR A 53 8.26 0.91 16.40
N TYR A 54 8.53 1.36 15.17
CA TYR A 54 9.04 0.49 14.11
C TYR A 54 10.31 1.01 13.40
N GLY A 55 10.85 2.14 13.87
CA GLY A 55 12.14 2.67 13.42
C GLY A 55 12.06 3.55 12.17
N SER A 56 12.92 4.57 12.11
CA SER A 56 13.01 5.54 11.01
C SER A 56 13.17 4.93 9.60
N PRO A 57 13.91 3.81 9.39
CA PRO A 57 14.00 3.20 8.06
C PRO A 57 12.68 2.66 7.53
N ALA A 58 11.82 2.14 8.41
CA ALA A 58 10.52 1.62 8.01
C ALA A 58 9.48 2.74 7.82
N ILE A 59 9.66 3.91 8.48
CA ILE A 59 8.94 5.13 8.11
C ILE A 59 9.31 5.57 6.71
N ALA A 60 10.61 5.66 6.41
CA ALA A 60 11.07 6.10 5.08
C ALA A 60 10.58 5.18 3.97
N ALA A 61 10.55 3.86 4.20
CA ALA A 61 9.99 2.89 3.26
C ALA A 61 8.47 3.10 3.06
N GLN A 62 7.72 3.36 4.13
CA GLN A 62 6.29 3.65 4.05
C GLN A 62 6.02 4.96 3.30
N GLU A 63 6.75 6.03 3.61
CA GLU A 63 6.59 7.33 2.96
C GLU A 63 6.92 7.26 1.47
N ALA A 64 7.95 6.50 1.08
CA ALA A 64 8.28 6.24 -0.32
C ALA A 64 7.19 5.43 -1.04
N ASP A 65 6.64 4.41 -0.39
CA ASP A 65 5.53 3.61 -0.91
C ASP A 65 4.25 4.44 -1.08
N GLU A 66 3.93 5.31 -0.12
CA GLU A 66 2.80 6.23 -0.18
C GLU A 66 2.97 7.27 -1.30
N ALA A 67 4.17 7.84 -1.44
CA ALA A 67 4.49 8.75 -2.54
C ALA A 67 4.33 8.08 -3.92
N ALA A 68 4.84 6.85 -4.08
CA ALA A 68 4.70 6.09 -5.31
C ALA A 68 3.23 5.80 -5.65
N LEU A 69 2.40 5.46 -4.66
CA LEU A 69 0.96 5.27 -4.86
C LEU A 69 0.26 6.57 -5.27
N HIS A 70 0.60 7.70 -4.64
CA HIS A 70 0.02 8.99 -5.00
C HIS A 70 0.40 9.41 -6.43
N ASP A 71 1.63 9.13 -6.85
CA ASP A 71 2.09 9.40 -8.21
C ASP A 71 1.44 8.46 -9.23
N ASP A 72 1.25 7.19 -8.91
CA ASP A 72 0.53 6.22 -9.76
C ASP A 72 -0.95 6.59 -9.93
N ILE A 73 -1.64 6.96 -8.84
CA ILE A 73 -3.01 7.49 -8.89
C ILE A 73 -3.06 8.75 -9.77
N ARG A 74 -2.09 9.66 -9.63
CA ARG A 74 -2.01 10.86 -10.45
C ARG A 74 -1.80 10.53 -11.93
N ALA A 75 -0.92 9.59 -12.24
CA ALA A 75 -0.67 9.13 -13.61
C ALA A 75 -1.91 8.48 -14.23
N HIS A 76 -2.58 7.58 -13.50
CA HIS A 76 -3.82 6.94 -13.93
C HIS A 76 -4.96 7.94 -14.17
N LEU A 77 -5.09 8.96 -13.32
CA LEU A 77 -6.06 10.04 -13.52
C LEU A 77 -5.73 10.88 -14.75
N LYS A 78 -4.45 11.14 -15.02
CA LYS A 78 -3.99 11.89 -16.19
C LYS A 78 -4.24 11.12 -17.48
N ASP A 79 -3.95 9.83 -17.52
CA ASP A 79 -4.18 8.98 -18.69
C ASP A 79 -5.68 8.86 -19.02
N LYS A 80 -6.54 8.83 -18.00
CA LYS A 80 -8.00 8.87 -18.18
C LYS A 80 -8.53 10.21 -18.69
N GLN A 81 -7.86 11.32 -18.38
CA GLN A 81 -8.23 12.63 -18.92
C GLN A 81 -7.69 12.86 -20.35
N GLY A 82 -6.55 12.24 -20.70
CA GLY A 82 -5.98 12.31 -22.06
C GLY A 82 -6.71 11.47 -23.11
N GLY A 83 -7.50 10.47 -22.71
CA GLY A 83 -8.30 9.62 -23.60
C GLY A 83 -9.66 10.19 -24.03
N ALA A 84 -10.06 11.36 -23.52
CA ALA A 84 -11.34 12.00 -23.87
C ALA A 84 -11.24 13.01 -25.04
N ALA A 85 -10.08 13.09 -25.69
CA ALA A 85 -9.84 13.93 -26.87
C ALA A 85 -9.26 13.09 -28.02
N ALA A 86 -10.06 12.18 -28.57
CA ALA A 86 -9.86 11.58 -29.89
C ALA A 86 -11.22 11.26 -30.51
#